data_AF-A0A699TWJ0-F1
#
_entry.id   AF-A0A699TWJ0-F1
#
_cell.length_a   1.000
_cell.length_b   1.000
_cell.length_c   1.000
_cell.angle_alpha   90.00
_cell.angle_beta   90.00
_cell.angle_gamma   90.00
#
_symmetry.space_group_name_H-M   'P 1'
#
loop_
_entity.id
_entity.type
_entity.pdbx_description
1 polymer ?
#
loop_
_entity_poly.entity_id
_entity_poly.type
_entity_poly.pdbx_seq_one_letter_code
_entity_poly.pdbx_strand_id
1 'polypeptide(L)'
;FEISECVEGRKVKFSTATLHGRALTWWNSQVATLGREVANARPWAEVKQMMTDEFCLTKELQRHLKQKDMNIAAYTERFKELALLCPDAVPNEKKKVELYIKGLPKIIKGETTSSRPVTLNEAVRMTHALMEQKLQAKNERIAEGRKRKWENNNQGNNNNNNNNNHN
;
A
#
# COMPACT_ATOMS: atom_id res chain seq x y z
N PHE A 1 -3.55 10.86 -28.03
CA PHE A 1 -4.49 11.01 -29.15
C PHE A 1 -4.31 12.31 -29.91
N GLU A 2 -3.90 13.40 -29.26
CA GLU A 2 -3.55 14.67 -29.91
C GLU A 2 -2.37 14.50 -30.89
N ILE A 3 -1.32 13.77 -30.48
CA ILE A 3 -0.16 13.44 -31.34
C ILE A 3 -0.53 12.55 -32.55
N SER A 4 -1.58 11.73 -32.43
CA SER A 4 -1.95 10.73 -33.44
C SER A 4 -3.18 11.12 -34.26
N GLU A 5 -3.73 12.32 -34.03
CA GLU A 5 -4.97 12.83 -34.64
C GLU A 5 -6.13 11.81 -34.68
N CYS A 6 -6.27 10.99 -33.62
CA CYS A 6 -7.25 9.91 -33.62
C CYS A 6 -8.67 10.48 -33.44
N VAL A 7 -9.54 10.19 -34.41
CA VAL A 7 -10.96 10.54 -34.36
C VAL A 7 -11.66 9.91 -33.15
N GLU A 8 -12.60 10.64 -32.55
CA GLU A 8 -13.24 10.28 -31.28
C GLU A 8 -13.80 8.84 -31.27
N GLY A 9 -14.53 8.46 -32.33
CA GLY A 9 -15.14 7.13 -32.46
C GLY A 9 -14.15 5.95 -32.60
N ARG A 10 -12.85 6.21 -32.73
CA ARG A 10 -11.81 5.16 -32.80
C ARG A 10 -10.93 5.10 -31.55
N LYS A 11 -10.97 6.12 -30.68
CA LYS A 11 -10.10 6.22 -29.50
C LYS A 11 -10.21 4.99 -28.59
N VAL A 12 -11.43 4.53 -28.28
CA VAL A 12 -11.66 3.36 -27.43
C VAL A 12 -11.05 2.09 -28.05
N LYS A 13 -11.33 1.81 -29.33
CA LYS A 13 -10.80 0.62 -30.02
C LYS A 13 -9.26 0.61 -30.05
N PHE A 14 -8.63 1.76 -30.33
CA PHE A 14 -7.18 1.87 -30.32
C PHE A 14 -6.57 1.74 -28.92
N SER A 15 -7.11 2.44 -27.92
CA SER A 15 -6.62 2.34 -26.54
C SER A 15 -6.74 0.92 -25.98
N THR A 16 -7.86 0.26 -26.27
CA THR A 16 -8.15 -1.05 -25.66
C THR A 16 -7.32 -2.16 -26.29
N ALA A 17 -6.91 -2.00 -27.54
CA ALA A 17 -5.97 -2.89 -28.21
C ALA A 17 -4.55 -2.86 -27.62
N THR A 18 -4.17 -1.78 -26.92
CA THR A 18 -2.84 -1.67 -26.28
C THR A 18 -2.85 -2.11 -24.81
N LEU A 19 -4.01 -2.54 -24.27
CA LEU A 19 -4.10 -3.03 -22.91
C LEU A 19 -3.46 -4.42 -22.79
N HIS A 20 -2.76 -4.63 -21.67
CA HIS A 20 -2.11 -5.90 -21.36
C HIS A 20 -2.40 -6.30 -19.91
N GLY A 21 -2.20 -7.59 -19.60
CA GLY A 21 -2.33 -8.13 -18.25
C GLY A 21 -3.69 -7.82 -17.60
N ARG A 22 -3.67 -7.30 -16.37
CA ARG A 22 -4.88 -6.99 -15.58
C ARG A 22 -5.83 -6.03 -16.30
N ALA A 23 -5.29 -5.04 -17.00
CA ALA A 23 -6.09 -4.04 -17.70
C ALA A 23 -6.87 -4.65 -18.86
N LEU A 24 -6.26 -5.59 -19.59
CA LEU A 24 -6.93 -6.34 -20.65
C LEU A 24 -8.02 -7.26 -20.11
N THR A 25 -7.74 -8.00 -19.02
CA THR A 25 -8.73 -8.86 -18.36
C THR A 25 -9.95 -8.05 -17.90
N TRP A 26 -9.72 -6.88 -17.30
CA TRP A 26 -10.79 -5.98 -16.88
C TRP A 26 -11.62 -5.49 -18.08
N TRP A 27 -10.98 -5.02 -19.16
CA TRP A 27 -11.70 -4.54 -20.33
C TRP A 27 -12.55 -5.64 -20.99
N ASN A 28 -12.03 -6.87 -21.06
CA ASN A 28 -12.78 -8.02 -21.56
C ASN A 28 -14.04 -8.30 -20.72
N SER A 29 -13.99 -8.08 -19.40
CA SER A 29 -15.18 -8.19 -18.54
C SER A 29 -16.21 -7.09 -18.82
N GLN A 30 -15.78 -5.86 -19.11
CA GLN A 30 -16.69 -4.79 -19.53
C GLN A 30 -17.37 -5.11 -20.86
N VAL A 31 -16.60 -5.63 -21.83
CA VAL A 31 -17.13 -6.09 -23.13
C VAL A 31 -18.12 -7.24 -22.96
N ALA A 32 -17.86 -8.20 -22.07
CA ALA A 32 -18.78 -9.30 -21.80
C ALA A 32 -20.09 -8.82 -21.14
N THR A 33 -20.02 -7.80 -20.29
CA THR A 33 -21.18 -7.28 -19.54
C THR A 33 -22.06 -6.38 -20.40
N LEU A 34 -21.44 -5.50 -21.19
CA LEU A 34 -22.13 -4.46 -21.95
C LEU A 34 -22.39 -4.84 -23.41
N GLY A 35 -21.68 -5.86 -23.92
CA GLY A 35 -21.60 -6.17 -25.34
C GLY A 35 -20.53 -5.34 -26.06
N ARG A 36 -19.88 -5.94 -27.07
CA ARG A 36 -18.75 -5.35 -27.79
C ARG A 36 -19.08 -4.02 -28.46
N GLU A 37 -20.24 -3.91 -29.09
CA GLU A 37 -20.63 -2.69 -29.80
C GLU A 37 -20.87 -1.53 -28.83
N VAL A 38 -21.61 -1.78 -27.75
CA VAL A 38 -21.89 -0.77 -26.72
C VAL A 38 -20.60 -0.36 -26.01
N ALA A 39 -19.73 -1.31 -25.64
CA ALA A 39 -18.46 -1.01 -24.99
C ALA A 39 -17.52 -0.17 -25.87
N ASN A 40 -17.46 -0.45 -27.17
CA ASN A 40 -16.62 0.29 -28.11
C ASN A 40 -17.19 1.66 -28.51
N ALA A 41 -18.52 1.83 -28.45
CA ALA A 41 -19.20 3.08 -28.77
C ALA A 41 -19.19 4.09 -27.60
N ARG A 42 -18.74 3.69 -26.41
CA ARG A 42 -18.65 4.59 -25.25
C ARG A 42 -17.76 5.79 -25.56
N PRO A 43 -18.12 7.00 -25.09
CA PRO A 43 -17.22 8.15 -25.16
C PRO A 43 -15.88 7.84 -24.51
N TRP A 44 -14.78 8.31 -25.09
CA TRP A 44 -13.45 8.09 -24.52
C TRP A 44 -13.32 8.65 -23.10
N ALA A 45 -14.01 9.76 -22.81
CA ALA A 45 -14.06 10.35 -21.47
C ALA A 45 -14.64 9.37 -20.42
N GLU A 46 -15.68 8.63 -20.77
CA GLU A 46 -16.29 7.64 -19.88
C GLU A 46 -15.37 6.44 -19.66
N VAL A 47 -14.73 5.94 -20.73
CA VAL A 47 -13.76 4.84 -20.60
C VAL A 47 -12.56 5.25 -19.73
N LYS A 48 -12.07 6.49 -19.88
CA LYS A 48 -11.05 7.04 -18.97
C LYS A 48 -11.54 7.03 -17.52
N GLN A 49 -12.76 7.50 -17.25
CA GLN A 49 -13.31 7.51 -15.89
C GLN A 49 -13.45 6.09 -15.33
N MET A 50 -13.91 5.12 -16.12
CA MET A 50 -14.00 3.73 -15.70
C MET A 50 -12.63 3.12 -15.37
N MET A 51 -11.61 3.41 -16.19
CA MET A 51 -10.23 3.01 -15.91
C MET A 51 -9.73 3.68 -14.63
N THR A 52 -9.99 4.96 -14.47
CA THR A 52 -9.68 5.72 -13.25
C THR A 52 -10.37 5.06 -12.05
N ASP A 53 -11.63 4.69 -12.08
CA ASP A 53 -12.33 4.10 -10.93
C ASP A 53 -11.86 2.67 -10.56
N GLU A 54 -11.51 1.86 -11.57
CA GLU A 54 -11.00 0.51 -11.38
C GLU A 54 -9.56 0.50 -10.86
N PHE A 55 -8.73 1.39 -11.42
CA PHE A 55 -7.27 1.38 -11.21
C PHE A 55 -6.79 2.53 -10.31
N CYS A 56 -7.66 3.45 -9.87
CA CYS A 56 -7.21 4.55 -9.02
C CYS A 56 -6.80 4.10 -7.63
N LEU A 57 -5.72 4.78 -7.22
CA LEU A 57 -5.09 4.95 -5.91
C LEU A 57 -5.72 4.16 -4.76
N THR A 58 -6.99 4.38 -4.39
CA THR A 58 -7.51 3.82 -3.13
C THR A 58 -7.56 2.29 -3.12
N LYS A 59 -8.00 1.64 -4.20
CA LYS A 59 -8.14 0.17 -4.23
C LYS A 59 -6.81 -0.54 -4.53
N GLU A 60 -5.98 0.03 -5.41
CA GLU A 60 -4.66 -0.54 -5.73
C GLU A 60 -3.65 -0.39 -4.58
N LEU A 61 -3.64 0.76 -3.88
CA LEU A 61 -2.81 0.93 -2.69
C LEU A 61 -3.24 -0.05 -1.60
N GLN A 62 -4.55 -0.21 -1.36
CA GLN A 62 -5.07 -1.20 -0.39
C GLN A 62 -4.64 -2.64 -0.65
N ARG A 63 -4.40 -3.03 -1.91
CA ARG A 63 -4.02 -4.41 -2.25
C ARG A 63 -2.53 -4.71 -2.03
N HIS A 64 -1.64 -3.77 -2.33
CA HIS A 64 -0.20 -3.91 -2.04
C HIS A 64 0.09 -3.93 -0.52
N LEU A 65 -0.80 -3.34 0.29
CA LEU A 65 -0.65 -3.24 1.75
C LEU A 65 -1.03 -4.50 2.53
N LYS A 66 -1.47 -5.58 1.87
CA LYS A 66 -1.76 -6.86 2.54
C LYS A 66 -0.51 -7.70 2.80
N GLN A 67 0.68 -7.27 2.37
CA GLN A 67 1.92 -8.00 2.59
C GLN A 67 2.49 -7.69 3.99
N LYS A 68 2.96 -8.74 4.68
CA LYS A 68 3.35 -8.72 6.10
C LYS A 68 4.61 -7.88 6.39
N ASP A 69 5.38 -7.56 5.36
CA ASP A 69 6.62 -6.80 5.42
C ASP A 69 6.50 -5.57 4.51
N MET A 70 5.99 -4.47 5.06
CA MET A 70 5.81 -3.26 4.28
C MET A 70 7.18 -2.63 3.96
N ASN A 71 7.59 -2.72 2.70
CA ASN A 71 8.67 -1.89 2.18
C ASN A 71 8.12 -0.47 1.91
N ILE A 72 8.37 0.46 2.84
CA ILE A 72 7.92 1.86 2.73
C ILE A 72 8.46 2.53 1.46
N ALA A 73 9.67 2.18 1.02
CA ALA A 73 10.26 2.74 -0.17
C ALA A 73 9.48 2.32 -1.43
N ALA A 74 9.22 1.02 -1.59
CA ALA A 74 8.42 0.49 -2.70
C ALA A 74 6.98 1.04 -2.69
N TYR A 75 6.39 1.18 -1.51
CA TYR A 75 5.07 1.83 -1.37
C TYR A 75 5.11 3.30 -1.83
N THR A 76 6.14 4.04 -1.43
CA THR A 76 6.28 5.47 -1.77
C THR A 76 6.52 5.67 -3.26
N GLU A 77 7.33 4.82 -3.88
CA GLU A 77 7.56 4.83 -5.33
C GLU A 77 6.26 4.58 -6.09
N ARG A 78 5.54 3.50 -5.76
CA ARG A 78 4.26 3.19 -6.38
C ARG A 78 3.21 4.29 -6.18
N PHE A 79 3.20 4.93 -5.00
CA PHE A 79 2.31 6.07 -4.74
C PHE A 79 2.63 7.24 -5.67
N LYS A 80 3.92 7.56 -5.87
CA LYS A 80 4.35 8.63 -6.78
C LYS A 80 3.96 8.34 -8.23
N GLU A 81 4.14 7.11 -8.71
CA GLU A 81 3.70 6.69 -10.05
C GLU A 81 2.18 6.89 -10.23
N LEU A 82 1.38 6.41 -9.27
CA LEU A 82 -0.08 6.55 -9.33
C LEU A 82 -0.53 8.01 -9.25
N ALA A 83 0.15 8.85 -8.47
CA ALA A 83 -0.13 10.28 -8.40
C ALA A 83 0.16 10.99 -9.73
N LEU A 84 1.17 10.54 -10.48
CA LEU A 84 1.47 11.04 -11.83
C LEU A 84 0.43 10.59 -12.86
N LEU A 85 -0.12 9.38 -12.72
CA LEU A 85 -1.14 8.85 -13.63
C LEU A 85 -2.52 9.52 -13.46
N CYS A 86 -2.81 10.08 -12.27
CA CYS A 86 -4.10 10.67 -11.95
C CYS A 86 -3.93 12.04 -11.27
N PRO A 87 -3.41 13.06 -11.99
CA PRO A 87 -3.17 14.39 -11.42
C PRO A 87 -4.44 15.03 -10.87
N ASP A 88 -5.60 14.79 -11.49
CA ASP A 88 -6.90 15.29 -11.03
C ASP A 88 -7.31 14.71 -9.65
N ALA A 89 -6.87 13.49 -9.33
CA ALA A 89 -7.09 12.87 -8.03
C ALA A 89 -6.13 13.41 -6.95
N VAL A 90 -5.03 14.03 -7.36
CA VAL A 90 -3.98 14.58 -6.49
C VAL A 90 -3.72 16.06 -6.86
N PRO A 91 -4.74 16.93 -6.78
CA PRO A 91 -4.67 18.29 -7.35
C PRO A 91 -3.73 19.22 -6.57
N ASN A 92 -3.36 18.87 -5.34
CA ASN A 92 -2.48 19.66 -4.50
C ASN A 92 -1.73 18.80 -3.47
N GLU A 93 -0.74 19.41 -2.82
CA GLU A 93 0.12 18.75 -1.84
C GLU A 93 -0.67 18.22 -0.63
N LYS A 94 -1.65 18.98 -0.14
CA LYS A 94 -2.52 18.54 0.97
C LYS A 94 -3.24 17.25 0.62
N LYS A 95 -3.82 17.14 -0.58
CA LYS A 95 -4.52 15.93 -1.01
C LYS A 95 -3.54 14.76 -1.22
N LYS A 96 -2.34 15.05 -1.72
CA LYS A 96 -1.25 14.08 -1.86
C LYS A 96 -0.89 13.45 -0.51
N VAL A 97 -0.67 14.26 0.51
CA VAL A 97 -0.38 13.80 1.87
C VAL A 97 -1.55 12.97 2.43
N GLU A 98 -2.79 13.46 2.30
CA GLU A 98 -3.98 12.76 2.77
C GLU A 98 -4.10 11.35 2.16
N LEU A 99 -3.92 11.24 0.84
CA LEU A 99 -4.00 9.96 0.12
C LEU A 99 -2.85 9.02 0.48
N TYR A 100 -1.64 9.56 0.67
CA TYR A 100 -0.50 8.79 1.15
C TYR A 100 -0.79 8.20 2.54
N ILE A 101 -1.18 9.02 3.51
CA ILE A 101 -1.51 8.57 4.87
C ILE A 101 -2.68 7.57 4.85
N LYS A 102 -3.68 7.80 3.98
CA LYS A 102 -4.83 6.90 3.85
C LYS A 102 -4.40 5.48 3.48
N GLY A 103 -3.36 5.35 2.65
CA GLY A 103 -2.73 4.10 2.25
C GLY A 103 -1.63 3.59 3.17
N LEU A 104 -1.42 4.14 4.37
CA LEU A 104 -0.48 3.55 5.33
C LEU A 104 -1.12 2.37 6.10
N PRO A 105 -0.32 1.41 6.58
CA PRO A 105 -0.82 0.32 7.39
C PRO A 105 -1.22 0.84 8.77
N LYS A 106 -2.21 0.18 9.38
CA LYS A 106 -2.83 0.62 10.65
C LYS A 106 -1.81 0.86 11.77
N ILE A 107 -0.70 0.12 11.77
CA ILE A 107 0.33 0.18 12.82
C ILE A 107 1.03 1.54 12.93
N ILE A 108 1.21 2.28 11.83
CA ILE A 108 1.86 3.60 11.81
C ILE A 108 0.93 4.71 11.33
N LYS A 109 -0.17 4.37 10.65
CA LYS A 109 -1.12 5.35 10.09
C LYS A 109 -1.63 6.35 11.13
N GLY A 110 -1.96 5.88 12.34
CA GLY A 110 -2.44 6.75 13.42
C GLY A 110 -1.41 7.80 13.82
N GLU A 111 -0.18 7.37 14.06
CA GLU A 111 0.95 8.23 14.47
C GLU A 111 1.34 9.22 13.36
N THR A 112 1.40 8.77 12.10
CA THR A 112 1.64 9.65 10.96
C THR A 112 0.53 10.69 10.80
N THR A 113 -0.74 10.30 11.02
CA THR A 113 -1.89 11.23 10.95
C THR A 113 -1.78 12.31 12.03
N SER A 114 -1.49 11.91 13.27
CA SER A 114 -1.36 12.82 14.42
C SER A 114 -0.22 13.82 14.26
N SER A 115 0.82 13.42 13.53
CA SER A 115 2.00 14.25 13.26
C SER A 115 1.76 15.38 12.25
N ARG A 116 0.63 15.33 11.52
CA ARG A 116 0.20 16.37 10.57
C ARG A 116 1.31 16.83 9.61
N PRO A 117 1.93 15.91 8.83
CA PRO A 117 2.93 16.30 7.86
C PRO A 117 2.33 17.25 6.82
N VAL A 118 3.11 18.26 6.42
CA VAL A 118 2.68 19.29 5.46
C VAL A 118 3.01 18.87 4.02
N THR A 119 4.07 18.08 3.85
CA THR A 119 4.56 17.62 2.55
C THR A 119 4.61 16.10 2.46
N LEU A 120 4.57 15.56 1.23
CA LEU A 120 4.73 14.13 1.01
C LEU A 120 6.08 13.63 1.56
N ASN A 121 7.16 14.39 1.35
CA ASN A 121 8.50 14.00 1.81
C ASN A 121 8.58 13.91 3.33
N GLU A 122 7.92 14.83 4.04
CA GLU A 122 7.80 14.77 5.49
C GLU A 122 7.03 13.51 5.90
N ALA A 123 5.86 13.25 5.31
CA ALA A 123 5.07 12.06 5.59
C ALA A 123 5.86 10.77 5.37
N VAL A 124 6.63 10.67 4.29
CA VAL A 124 7.52 9.54 3.97
C VAL A 124 8.58 9.37 5.05
N ARG A 125 9.29 10.44 5.40
CA ARG A 125 10.37 10.41 6.40
C ARG A 125 9.84 9.96 7.78
N MET A 126 8.68 10.47 8.19
CA MET A 126 8.03 10.06 9.43
C MET A 126 7.62 8.59 9.40
N THR A 127 7.04 8.14 8.28
CA THR A 127 6.62 6.74 8.09
C THR A 127 7.81 5.78 8.20
N HIS A 128 8.95 6.12 7.61
CA HIS A 128 10.19 5.35 7.76
C HIS A 128 10.66 5.29 9.22
N ALA A 129 10.71 6.44 9.91
CA ALA A 129 11.16 6.50 11.30
C ALA A 129 10.25 5.67 12.24
N LEU A 130 8.93 5.78 12.06
CA LEU A 130 7.96 5.01 12.84
C LEU A 130 8.08 3.52 12.57
N MET A 131 8.28 3.10 11.31
CA MET A 131 8.46 1.69 10.98
C MET A 131 9.70 1.09 11.65
N GLU A 132 10.83 1.81 11.62
CA GLU A 132 12.07 1.44 12.30
C GLU A 132 11.84 1.31 13.82
N GLN A 133 11.16 2.30 14.42
CA GLN A 133 10.83 2.28 15.85
C GLN A 133 9.97 1.06 16.23
N LYS A 134 8.98 0.69 15.41
CA LYS A 134 8.15 -0.50 15.67
C LYS A 134 8.94 -1.80 15.54
N LEU A 135 9.90 -1.87 14.61
CA LEU A 135 10.78 -3.02 14.44
C LEU A 135 11.72 -3.18 15.65
N GLN A 136 12.36 -2.08 16.07
CA GLN A 136 13.25 -2.05 17.22
C GLN A 136 12.51 -2.47 18.52
N ALA A 137 11.34 -1.88 18.78
CA ALA A 137 10.52 -2.23 19.95
C ALA A 137 10.01 -3.67 19.94
N LYS A 138 9.91 -4.32 18.77
CA LYS A 138 9.58 -5.74 18.66
C LYS A 138 10.78 -6.61 19.02
N ASN A 139 11.97 -6.26 18.54
CA ASN A 139 13.21 -6.98 18.83
C ASN A 139 13.56 -6.92 20.32
N GLU A 140 13.40 -5.75 20.95
CA GLU A 140 13.61 -5.57 22.39
C GLU A 140 12.67 -6.45 23.21
N ARG A 141 11.37 -6.47 22.88
CA ARG A 141 10.39 -7.36 23.55
C ARG A 141 10.75 -8.84 23.41
N ILE A 142 11.27 -9.26 22.26
CA ILE A 142 11.72 -10.64 22.04
C ILE A 142 12.96 -10.94 22.90
N ALA A 143 13.93 -10.02 22.94
CA ALA A 143 15.14 -10.17 23.75
C ALA A 143 14.81 -10.25 25.25
N GLU A 144 13.96 -9.36 25.75
CA GLU A 144 13.48 -9.39 27.13
C GLU A 144 12.72 -10.68 27.47
N GLY A 145 11.84 -11.13 26.58
CA GLY A 145 11.11 -12.39 26.76
C GLY A 145 12.05 -13.60 26.88
N ARG A 146 13.13 -13.63 26.08
CA ARG A 146 14.17 -14.67 26.17
C ARG A 146 14.95 -14.59 27.49
N LYS A 147 15.30 -13.38 27.94
CA LYS A 147 16.01 -13.15 29.21
C LYS A 147 15.20 -13.65 30.41
N ARG A 148 13.92 -13.27 30.52
CA ARG A 148 13.03 -13.72 31.62
C ARG A 148 12.86 -15.24 31.63
N LYS A 149 12.79 -15.88 30.46
CA LYS A 149 12.68 -17.35 30.35
C LYS A 149 13.96 -18.06 30.83
N TRP A 150 15.13 -17.50 30.53
CA TRP A 150 16.41 -18.00 31.02
C TRP A 150 16.53 -17.87 32.54
N GLU A 151 16.14 -16.71 33.09
CA GLU A 151 16.14 -16.47 34.55
C GLU A 151 15.22 -17.45 35.30
N ASN A 152 14.00 -17.68 34.81
CA ASN A 152 13.08 -18.66 35.41
C ASN A 152 13.61 -20.10 35.38
N ASN A 153 14.29 -20.52 34.30
CA ASN A 153 14.85 -21.88 34.21
C ASN A 153 16.03 -22.09 35.17
N ASN A 154 16.85 -21.06 35.42
CA ASN A 154 17.96 -21.16 36.37
C ASN A 154 17.50 -21.18 37.82
N GLN A 155 16.39 -20.51 38.15
CA GLN A 155 15.85 -20.49 39.50
C GLN A 155 15.20 -21.83 39.92
N GLY A 156 14.65 -22.59 38.97
CA GLY A 156 14.11 -23.93 39.22
C GLY A 156 15.17 -25.00 39.52
N ASN A 157 16.41 -24.82 39.07
CA ASN A 157 17.47 -25.81 39.22
C ASN A 157 18.26 -25.71 40.53
N ASN A 158 18.15 -24.59 41.27
CA ASN A 158 18.94 -24.36 42.49
C ASN A 158 18.30 -24.93 43.78
N ASN A 159 17.11 -25.53 43.70
CA ASN A 159 16.41 -26.04 44.89
C ASN A 159 16.67 -27.52 45.23
N ASN A 160 17.62 -28.20 44.55
CA ASN A 160 17.83 -29.64 44.74
C ASN A 160 19.14 -30.04 45.45
N ASN A 161 19.83 -29.10 46.11
CA ASN A 161 21.01 -29.42 46.93
C ASN A 161 20.88 -28.85 48.34
N ASN A 162 19.98 -29.43 49.13
CA ASN A 162 20.15 -29.46 50.57
C ASN A 162 19.24 -30.52 51.18
N ASN A 163 19.77 -31.74 51.28
CA ASN A 163 19.70 -32.55 52.49
C ASN A 163 20.22 -33.94 52.18
N ASN A 164 21.40 -34.26 52.70
CA ASN A 164 21.56 -35.39 53.61
C ASN A 164 23.03 -35.50 53.98
N ASN A 165 23.38 -34.86 55.10
CA ASN A 165 24.51 -35.29 55.89
C ASN A 165 24.17 -35.01 57.36
N HIS A 166 23.58 -36.00 58.02
CA HIS A 166 23.62 -36.12 59.48
C HIS A 166 23.51 -37.60 59.88
N ASN A 167 24.63 -38.06 60.44
CA ASN A 167 24.86 -39.11 61.43
C ASN A 167 24.64 -40.59 61.04
#